data_AF-A0A923WJ77-F1
#
_entry.id   AF-A0A923WJ77-F1
#
_cell.length_a   1.000
_cell.length_b   1.000
_cell.length_c   1.000
_cell.angle_alpha   90.00
_cell.angle_beta   90.00
_cell.angle_gamma   90.00
#
_symmetry.space_group_name_H-M   'P 1'
#
loop_
_entity.id
_entity.type
_entity.pdbx_description
1 polymer ?
#
loop_
_entity_poly.entity_id
_entity_poly.type
_entity_poly.pdbx_seq_one_letter_code
_entity_poly.pdbx_strand_id
1 'polypeptide(L)'
;AISVTIHEADARKQNFGMVAKAFIRCLNADGNAEIARFDLSEDGSTETAMIFGEIYRAGSEWKFKAIGQGFKGGLGPLARSFGINA
;
A
#
# COMPACT_ATOMS: atom_id res chain seq x y z
N ALA A 1 -4.21 8.72 0.80
CA ALA A 1 -3.74 7.38 1.19
C ALA A 1 -2.62 6.94 0.24
N ILE A 2 -1.70 6.12 0.71
CA ILE A 2 -0.68 5.46 -0.10
C ILE A 2 -1.17 4.03 -0.34
N SER A 3 -1.23 3.63 -1.61
CA SER A 3 -1.78 2.35 -2.03
C SER A 3 -0.82 1.62 -2.96
N VAL A 4 -0.91 0.29 -2.97
CA VAL A 4 -0.12 -0.60 -3.81
C VAL A 4 -1.03 -1.59 -4.50
N THR A 5 -0.72 -1.91 -5.76
CA THR A 5 -1.51 -2.86 -6.57
C THR A 5 -0.58 -3.72 -7.41
N ILE A 6 -0.94 -4.99 -7.64
CA ILE A 6 -0.28 -5.83 -8.63
C ILE A 6 -0.91 -5.55 -10.00
N HIS A 7 -0.10 -5.14 -10.96
CA HIS A 7 -0.56 -4.88 -12.32
C HIS A 7 -0.99 -6.18 -13.00
N GLU A 8 -2.19 -6.18 -13.60
CA GLU A 8 -2.79 -7.35 -14.26
C GLU A 8 -2.88 -8.61 -13.37
N ALA A 9 -3.09 -8.42 -12.07
CA ALA A 9 -3.12 -9.51 -11.09
C ALA A 9 -4.05 -10.67 -11.49
N ASP A 10 -5.24 -10.36 -12.04
CA ASP A 10 -6.22 -11.38 -12.45
C ASP A 10 -5.73 -12.18 -13.66
N ALA A 11 -5.23 -11.50 -14.70
CA ALA A 11 -4.72 -12.16 -15.91
C ALA A 11 -3.46 -13.00 -15.62
N ARG A 12 -2.61 -12.51 -14.71
CA ARG A 12 -1.37 -13.18 -14.28
C ARG A 12 -1.60 -14.18 -13.15
N LYS A 13 -2.80 -14.23 -12.56
CA LYS A 13 -3.17 -15.03 -11.39
C LYS A 13 -2.22 -14.83 -10.21
N GLN A 14 -1.88 -13.59 -9.92
CA GLN A 14 -0.93 -13.18 -8.87
C GLN A 14 -1.61 -12.46 -7.71
N ASN A 15 -1.08 -12.63 -6.51
CA ASN A 15 -1.44 -11.87 -5.30
C ASN A 15 -0.16 -11.55 -4.50
N PHE A 16 -0.26 -10.74 -3.44
CA PHE A 16 0.92 -10.37 -2.66
C PHE A 16 1.58 -11.55 -1.94
N GLY A 17 0.85 -12.64 -1.66
CA GLY A 17 1.42 -13.87 -1.10
C GLY A 17 2.39 -14.60 -2.05
N MET A 18 2.32 -14.31 -3.34
CA MET A 18 3.23 -14.86 -4.36
C MET A 18 4.47 -13.99 -4.60
N VAL A 19 4.55 -12.80 -3.99
CA VAL A 19 5.67 -11.88 -4.16
C VAL A 19 6.61 -12.01 -2.97
N ALA A 20 7.77 -12.63 -3.20
CA ALA A 20 8.77 -12.79 -2.15
C ALA A 20 9.36 -11.44 -1.71
N LYS A 21 9.49 -11.24 -0.40
CA LYS A 21 10.07 -10.02 0.21
C LYS A 21 9.35 -8.75 -0.25
N ALA A 22 8.03 -8.82 -0.39
CA ALA A 22 7.23 -7.66 -0.70
C ALA A 22 7.15 -6.77 0.55
N PHE A 23 7.70 -5.56 0.50
CA PHE A 23 7.61 -4.61 1.60
C PHE A 23 7.48 -3.19 1.06
N ILE A 24 7.03 -2.30 1.92
CA ILE A 24 7.04 -0.86 1.69
C ILE A 24 7.66 -0.17 2.89
N ARG A 25 8.40 0.91 2.63
CA ARG A 25 9.03 1.73 3.66
C ARG A 25 8.89 3.21 3.35
N CYS A 26 8.73 4.00 4.39
CA CYS A 26 8.75 5.45 4.36
C CYS A 26 10.10 5.90 4.93
N LEU A 27 10.85 6.70 4.15
CA LEU A 27 12.16 7.22 4.55
C LEU A 27 12.09 8.74 4.68
N ASN A 28 12.82 9.29 5.64
CA ASN A 28 13.11 10.72 5.68
C ASN A 28 14.13 11.06 4.57
N ALA A 29 13.79 12.00 3.69
CA ALA A 29 14.63 12.38 2.55
C ALA A 29 15.98 13.02 2.95
N ASP A 30 16.06 13.66 4.12
CA ASP A 30 17.25 14.41 4.53
C ASP A 30 18.43 13.51 4.97
N GLY A 31 18.15 12.23 5.26
CA GLY A 31 19.16 11.30 5.77
C GLY A 31 18.85 9.81 5.59
N ASN A 32 17.82 9.47 4.83
CA ASN A 32 17.32 8.10 4.60
C ASN A 32 16.96 7.33 5.89
N ALA A 33 16.70 8.03 6.99
CA ALA A 33 16.21 7.40 8.22
C ALA A 33 14.84 6.75 7.96
N GLU A 34 14.69 5.48 8.33
CA GLU A 34 13.43 4.74 8.14
C GLU A 34 12.39 5.22 9.17
N ILE A 35 11.31 5.84 8.68
CA ILE A 35 10.19 6.35 9.48
C ILE A 35 9.23 5.21 9.80
N ALA A 36 8.98 4.34 8.81
CA ALA A 36 8.12 3.18 8.95
C ALA A 36 8.43 2.14 7.89
N ARG A 37 8.16 0.88 8.20
CA ARG A 37 8.24 -0.25 7.28
C ARG A 37 7.12 -1.24 7.57
N PHE A 38 6.64 -1.89 6.53
CA PHE A 38 5.62 -2.92 6.63
C PHE A 38 5.89 -4.02 5.61
N ASP A 39 5.74 -5.26 6.08
CA ASP A 39 5.92 -6.45 5.28
C ASP A 39 4.57 -6.85 4.67
N LEU A 40 4.51 -6.94 3.34
CA LEU A 40 3.31 -7.31 2.59
C LEU A 40 3.11 -8.83 2.54
N SER A 41 4.12 -9.59 2.96
CA SER A 41 4.15 -11.05 2.85
C SER A 41 3.20 -11.75 3.84
N GLU A 42 2.94 -11.16 5.01
CA GLU A 42 2.10 -11.79 6.05
C GLU A 42 0.63 -11.37 6.00
N ASP A 43 0.32 -10.10 5.68
CA ASP A 43 -1.05 -9.56 5.78
C ASP A 43 -1.82 -9.44 4.44
N GLY A 44 -1.14 -9.62 3.30
CA GLY A 44 -1.71 -9.41 1.96
C GLY A 44 -1.92 -10.67 1.13
N SER A 45 -1.79 -11.87 1.71
CA SER A 45 -1.58 -13.12 0.97
C SER A 45 -2.63 -13.48 -0.09
N THR A 46 -3.84 -12.91 0.00
CA THR A 46 -4.92 -13.12 -0.98
C THR A 46 -5.31 -11.87 -1.76
N GLU A 47 -4.76 -10.71 -1.40
CA GLU A 47 -5.14 -9.42 -1.95
C GLU A 47 -4.28 -9.04 -3.16
N THR A 48 -4.87 -8.25 -4.07
CA THR A 48 -4.22 -7.75 -5.29
C THR A 48 -4.09 -6.23 -5.31
N ALA A 49 -4.78 -5.55 -4.40
CA ALA A 49 -4.66 -4.13 -4.09
C ALA A 49 -4.77 -3.93 -2.59
N MET A 50 -4.06 -2.93 -2.07
CA MET A 50 -4.06 -2.62 -0.63
C MET A 50 -3.82 -1.13 -0.38
N ILE A 51 -4.51 -0.58 0.61
CA ILE A 51 -4.16 0.71 1.22
C ILE A 51 -3.11 0.42 2.29
N PHE A 52 -1.89 0.88 2.03
CA PHE A 52 -0.78 0.65 2.93
C PHE A 52 -0.86 1.56 4.16
N GLY A 53 -1.10 2.84 3.95
CA GLY A 53 -1.01 3.81 5.01
C GLY A 53 -1.37 5.21 4.57
N GLU A 54 -1.25 6.13 5.50
CA GLU A 54 -1.47 7.55 5.26
C GLU A 54 -0.34 8.38 5.87
N ILE A 55 0.12 9.34 5.09
CA ILE A 55 0.92 10.45 5.62
C ILE A 55 -0.08 11.53 5.99
N TYR A 56 -0.06 11.95 7.24
CA TYR A 56 -0.97 12.97 7.76
C TYR A 56 -0.19 13.99 8.59
N ARG A 57 -0.76 15.19 8.71
CA ARG A 57 -0.16 16.26 9.49
C ARG A 57 -0.71 16.25 10.91
N ALA A 58 0.17 16.19 11.90
CA ALA A 58 -0.15 16.27 13.32
C ALA A 58 0.46 17.54 13.90
N GLY A 59 -0.31 18.64 13.89
CA GLY A 59 0.20 19.97 14.23
C GLY A 59 1.21 20.46 13.19
N SER A 60 2.45 20.73 13.61
CA SER A 60 3.54 21.15 12.73
C SER A 60 4.30 19.98 12.08
N GLU A 61 4.04 18.73 12.50
CA GLU A 61 4.82 17.56 12.08
C GLU A 61 4.07 16.71 11.05
N TRP A 62 4.81 16.05 10.17
CA TRP A 62 4.31 14.96 9.34
C TRP A 62 4.45 13.64 10.08
N LYS A 63 3.39 12.84 10.07
CA LYS A 63 3.37 11.50 10.65
C LYS A 63 2.94 10.48 9.62
N PHE A 64 3.47 9.28 9.75
CA PHE A 64 3.06 8.14 8.97
C PHE A 64 2.20 7.22 9.84
N LYS A 65 1.08 6.74 9.30
CA LYS A 65 0.24 5.71 9.91
C LYS A 65 0.09 4.54 8.97
N ALA A 66 0.49 3.36 9.44
CA ALA A 66 0.21 2.10 8.76
C ALA A 66 -1.29 1.78 8.87
N ILE A 67 -1.89 1.32 7.78
CA ILE A 67 -3.31 0.92 7.66
C ILE A 67 -3.42 -0.57 7.33
N GLY A 68 -2.75 -1.06 6.30
CA GLY A 68 -2.77 -2.50 5.93
C GLY A 68 -4.14 -3.04 5.50
N GLN A 69 -4.94 -2.24 4.78
CA GLN A 69 -6.31 -2.62 4.40
C GLN A 69 -6.37 -3.14 2.96
N GLY A 70 -6.69 -4.42 2.79
CA GLY A 70 -6.91 -5.06 1.48
C GLY A 70 -8.08 -4.44 0.70
N PHE A 71 -7.99 -4.49 -0.63
CA PHE A 71 -9.00 -3.96 -1.53
C PHE A 71 -9.29 -4.95 -2.67
N LYS A 72 -10.53 -5.46 -2.71
CA LYS A 72 -10.94 -6.41 -3.75
C LYS A 72 -11.15 -5.72 -5.09
N GLY A 73 -10.67 -6.37 -6.15
CA GLY A 73 -10.88 -5.95 -7.54
C GLY A 73 -9.82 -4.99 -8.09
N GLY A 74 -8.69 -4.82 -7.40
CA GLY A 74 -7.52 -4.13 -7.94
C GLY A 74 -7.62 -2.60 -7.95
N LEU A 75 -6.85 -1.97 -8.83
CA LEU A 75 -6.69 -0.51 -8.90
C LEU A 75 -8.00 0.23 -9.19
N GLY A 76 -8.86 -0.28 -10.06
CA GLY A 76 -10.08 0.43 -10.48
C GLY A 76 -11.06 0.69 -9.33
N PRO A 77 -11.53 -0.35 -8.62
CA PRO A 77 -12.34 -0.21 -7.42
C PRO A 77 -11.66 0.61 -6.32
N LEU A 78 -10.35 0.45 -6.12
CA LEU A 78 -9.57 1.24 -5.17
C LEU A 78 -9.62 2.73 -5.53
N ALA A 79 -9.36 3.09 -6.80
CA ALA A 79 -9.38 4.48 -7.28
C ALA A 79 -10.78 5.11 -7.13
N ARG A 80 -11.83 4.36 -7.46
CA ARG A 80 -13.22 4.80 -7.27
C ARG A 80 -13.56 5.08 -5.80
N SER A 81 -12.99 4.34 -4.85
CA SER A 81 -13.19 4.62 -3.42
C SER A 81 -12.64 5.98 -2.99
N PHE A 82 -11.69 6.55 -3.76
CA PHE A 82 -11.16 7.91 -3.59
C PHE A 82 -11.82 8.93 -4.53
N GLY A 83 -12.91 8.59 -5.21
CA GLY A 83 -13.64 9.50 -6.12
C GLY A 83 -12.97 9.69 -7.49
N ILE A 84 -12.00 8.86 -7.86
CA ILE A 84 -11.37 8.90 -9.18
C ILE A 84 -12.26 8.11 -10.14
N ASN A 85 -12.82 8.80 -11.12
CA ASN A 85 -13.50 8.18 -12.25
C ASN A 85 -12.46 7.90 -13.34
N ALA A 86 -12.02 6.65 -13.41
CA ALA A 86 -11.10 6.12 -14.42
C ALA A 86 -11.81 5.08 -15.28
#